data_AF-A0A1J7GSH2-F1
#
_entry.id   AF-A0A1J7GSH2-F1
#
_cell.length_a   1.000
_cell.length_b   1.000
_cell.length_c   1.000
_cell.angle_alpha   90.00
_cell.angle_beta   90.00
_cell.angle_gamma   90.00
#
_symmetry.space_group_name_H-M   'P 1'
#
loop_
_entity.id
_entity.type
_entity.pdbx_description
1 polymer ?
#
loop_
_entity_poly.entity_id
_entity_poly.type
_entity_poly.pdbx_seq_one_letter_code
_entity_poly.pdbx_strand_id
1 'polypeptide(L)'
;MKQLKYQLDQYIVTSYADQELSPITDGRTLQLLSNVQTNEAELLASNDVLVYLKTSSDPAQLVLDIIRNPISPWREKGCNGLTIASVQIILLEQLMRLSPQIKPRVRDEAMKLARDLEADIRSSTDNSLLVLSFLLPLSIYGLASDFNEDKVLKLFEIAAQHKQALELFRTLGFADKVSDFVQNLIKKQKHIEAVGFICAYNLVEKNRPVDLLRQYLWNSRMVCERSCKEAKSLELKVKAIDQENASLDAVLQCILDNNIEPQDLKKEIQDRIIKLHAEANRSVYTVTRACLQKRSNLH
;
A
#
# COMPACT_ATOMS: atom_id res chain seq x y z
N MET A 1 -8.46 18.46 -38.18
CA MET A 1 -7.98 17.38 -37.28
C MET A 1 -6.64 16.78 -37.71
N LYS A 2 -6.38 16.46 -39.00
CA LYS A 2 -5.06 15.92 -39.43
C LYS A 2 -3.89 16.92 -39.29
N GLN A 3 -4.13 18.21 -39.51
CA GLN A 3 -3.09 19.24 -39.43
C GLN A 3 -2.70 19.61 -38.00
N LEU A 4 -3.67 19.55 -37.07
CA LEU A 4 -3.42 19.75 -35.63
C LEU A 4 -2.59 18.59 -35.05
N LYS A 5 -2.83 17.35 -35.52
CA LYS A 5 -2.06 16.18 -35.14
C LYS A 5 -0.62 16.25 -35.63
N TYR A 6 -0.41 16.68 -36.87
CA TYR A 6 0.93 16.88 -37.44
C TYR A 6 1.72 17.98 -36.70
N GLN A 7 1.07 19.08 -36.30
CA GLN A 7 1.72 20.14 -35.52
C GLN A 7 2.04 19.72 -34.08
N LEU A 8 1.19 18.89 -33.45
CA LEU A 8 1.50 18.27 -32.15
C LEU A 8 2.68 17.30 -32.25
N ASP A 9 2.70 16.45 -33.28
CA ASP A 9 3.79 15.51 -33.51
C ASP A 9 5.12 16.25 -33.77
N GLN A 10 5.08 17.38 -34.49
CA GLN A 10 6.26 18.20 -34.77
C GLN A 10 6.74 18.98 -33.54
N TYR A 11 5.82 19.50 -32.70
CA TYR A 11 6.14 20.16 -31.43
C TYR A 11 6.73 19.18 -30.39
N ILE A 12 6.22 17.94 -30.36
CA ILE A 12 6.77 16.87 -29.53
C ILE A 12 8.20 16.56 -29.99
N VAL A 13 8.43 16.39 -31.30
CA VAL A 13 9.76 16.07 -31.85
C VAL A 13 10.78 17.19 -31.60
N THR A 14 10.42 18.47 -31.71
CA THR A 14 11.33 19.57 -31.40
C THR A 14 11.55 19.77 -29.90
N SER A 15 10.55 19.51 -29.06
CA SER A 15 10.71 19.54 -27.59
C SER A 15 11.68 18.47 -27.08
N TYR A 16 11.84 17.34 -27.79
CA TYR A 16 12.79 16.29 -27.45
C TYR A 16 14.22 16.56 -27.93
N ALA A 17 14.43 17.52 -28.83
CA ALA A 17 15.75 17.80 -29.41
C ALA A 17 16.63 18.74 -28.55
N ASP A 18 16.03 19.55 -27.66
CA ASP A 18 16.73 20.63 -26.96
C ASP A 18 17.02 20.38 -25.46
N GLN A 19 16.96 19.13 -25.01
CA GLN A 19 17.44 18.76 -23.66
C GLN A 19 18.59 17.78 -23.78
N GLU A 20 19.81 18.28 -23.53
CA GLU A 20 21.01 17.45 -23.34
C GLU A 20 20.76 16.42 -22.23
N LEU A 21 20.34 15.22 -22.63
CA LEU A 21 20.17 14.06 -21.76
C LEU A 21 21.55 13.49 -21.42
N SER A 22 21.84 13.39 -20.13
CA SER A 22 22.96 12.58 -19.64
C SER A 22 22.82 11.11 -20.12
N PRO A 23 23.92 10.41 -20.46
CA PRO A 23 23.89 9.22 -21.31
C PRO A 23 23.42 7.91 -20.63
N ILE A 24 22.75 7.94 -19.48
CA ILE A 24 22.62 6.74 -18.61
C ILE A 24 21.23 6.08 -18.67
N THR A 25 20.18 6.77 -19.09
CA THR A 25 18.84 6.16 -19.22
C THR A 25 18.63 5.61 -20.63
N ASP A 26 18.84 4.30 -20.80
CA ASP A 26 18.52 3.57 -22.03
C ASP A 26 17.05 3.84 -22.44
N GLY A 27 16.82 4.19 -23.70
CA GLY A 27 15.49 4.49 -24.25
C GLY A 27 14.49 3.32 -24.09
N ARG A 28 14.97 2.10 -23.81
CA ARG A 28 14.14 0.94 -23.46
C ARG A 28 13.48 1.04 -22.09
N THR A 29 14.16 1.62 -21.09
CA THR A 29 13.57 1.92 -19.76
C THR A 29 12.38 2.85 -19.93
N LEU A 30 12.54 3.87 -20.78
CA LEU A 30 11.50 4.85 -21.08
C LEU A 30 10.29 4.19 -21.76
N GLN A 31 10.51 3.27 -22.70
CA GLN A 31 9.43 2.56 -23.42
C GLN A 31 8.66 1.55 -22.56
N LEU A 32 9.35 0.79 -21.70
CA LEU A 32 8.70 -0.17 -20.79
C LEU A 32 7.77 0.53 -19.82
N LEU A 33 8.16 1.70 -19.34
CA LEU A 33 7.42 2.47 -18.35
C LEU A 33 6.37 3.40 -18.99
N SER A 34 6.55 3.80 -20.26
CA SER A 34 5.57 4.58 -21.03
C SER A 34 4.46 3.74 -21.65
N ASN A 35 4.71 2.46 -21.95
CA ASN A 35 3.70 1.56 -22.54
C ASN A 35 2.72 0.97 -21.51
N VAL A 36 2.96 1.19 -20.21
CA VAL A 36 2.03 0.76 -19.16
C VAL A 36 0.88 1.75 -19.15
N GLN A 37 -0.22 1.41 -19.82
CA GLN A 37 -1.53 2.07 -19.69
C GLN A 37 -2.39 1.42 -18.58
N THR A 38 -1.79 0.58 -17.75
CA THR A 38 -2.47 -0.39 -16.89
C THR A 38 -2.28 -0.11 -15.40
N ASN A 39 -3.20 -0.65 -14.59
CA ASN A 39 -3.35 -0.36 -13.15
C ASN A 39 -2.19 -0.93 -12.29
N GLU A 40 -2.14 -0.54 -11.01
CA GLU A 40 -1.11 -0.97 -10.02
C GLU A 40 -0.88 -2.49 -10.00
N ALA A 41 -1.97 -3.27 -10.08
CA ALA A 41 -1.94 -4.72 -10.04
C ALA A 41 -1.31 -5.34 -11.29
N GLU A 42 -1.49 -4.74 -12.47
CA GLU A 42 -0.88 -5.19 -13.73
C GLU A 42 0.60 -4.83 -13.81
N LEU A 43 1.05 -3.71 -13.24
CA LEU A 43 2.49 -3.38 -13.16
C LEU A 43 3.22 -4.31 -12.19
N LEU A 44 2.61 -4.58 -11.02
CA LEU A 44 3.10 -5.54 -10.02
C LEU A 44 3.17 -6.97 -10.56
N ALA A 45 2.18 -7.37 -11.38
CA ALA A 45 2.13 -8.68 -12.02
C ALA A 45 2.97 -8.77 -13.30
N SER A 46 3.46 -7.65 -13.83
CA SER A 46 4.22 -7.63 -15.08
C SER A 46 5.59 -8.27 -14.87
N ASN A 47 5.77 -9.44 -15.50
CA ASN A 47 7.08 -10.06 -15.66
C ASN A 47 8.02 -9.20 -16.52
N ASP A 48 7.54 -8.17 -17.21
CA ASP A 48 8.35 -7.38 -18.14
C ASP A 48 9.40 -6.55 -17.41
N VAL A 49 9.06 -5.99 -16.24
CA VAL A 49 10.03 -5.28 -15.38
C VAL A 49 11.12 -6.25 -14.92
N LEU A 50 10.74 -7.43 -14.45
CA LEU A 50 11.70 -8.44 -14.00
C LEU A 50 12.59 -8.94 -15.15
N VAL A 51 12.00 -9.21 -16.32
CA VAL A 51 12.73 -9.64 -17.54
C VAL A 51 13.70 -8.55 -17.96
N TYR A 52 13.27 -7.29 -17.96
CA TYR A 52 14.12 -6.16 -18.30
C TYR A 52 15.32 -6.04 -17.34
N LEU A 53 15.06 -6.07 -16.02
CA LEU A 53 16.13 -6.03 -15.02
C LEU A 53 17.14 -7.18 -15.20
N LYS A 54 16.69 -8.38 -15.57
CA LYS A 54 17.58 -9.53 -15.88
C LYS A 54 18.50 -9.29 -17.08
N THR A 55 18.14 -8.42 -18.01
CA THR A 55 19.00 -8.08 -19.17
C THR A 55 20.11 -7.09 -18.80
N SER A 56 19.99 -6.40 -17.65
CA SER A 56 21.02 -5.48 -17.16
C SER A 56 22.21 -6.24 -16.59
N SER A 57 23.42 -5.74 -16.88
CA SER A 57 24.66 -6.23 -16.24
C SER A 57 24.79 -5.76 -14.78
N ASP A 58 24.05 -4.73 -14.38
CA ASP A 58 23.98 -4.21 -13.02
C ASP A 58 22.54 -3.77 -12.69
N PRO A 59 21.63 -4.71 -12.39
CA PRO A 59 20.24 -4.39 -12.08
C PRO A 59 20.10 -3.53 -10.81
N ALA A 60 21.04 -3.66 -9.87
CA ALA A 60 21.02 -2.91 -8.62
C ALA A 60 21.32 -1.42 -8.84
N GLN A 61 22.31 -1.09 -9.67
CA GLN A 61 22.58 0.30 -10.08
C GLN A 61 21.46 0.86 -10.94
N LEU A 62 20.97 0.09 -11.91
CA LEU A 62 19.90 0.52 -12.82
C LEU A 62 18.65 0.96 -12.05
N VAL A 63 18.23 0.19 -11.03
CA VAL A 63 17.09 0.57 -10.19
C VAL A 63 17.36 1.88 -9.43
N LEU A 64 18.56 2.07 -8.86
CA LEU A 64 18.90 3.34 -8.18
C LEU A 64 18.84 4.54 -9.12
N ASP A 65 19.36 4.38 -10.35
CA ASP A 65 19.37 5.44 -11.35
C ASP A 65 17.96 5.87 -11.75
N ILE A 66 17.06 4.89 -11.94
CA ILE A 66 15.64 5.14 -12.23
C ILE A 66 14.96 5.85 -11.06
N ILE A 67 15.20 5.41 -9.83
CA ILE A 67 14.58 5.98 -8.62
C ILE A 67 14.99 7.43 -8.40
N ARG A 68 16.28 7.75 -8.62
CA ARG A 68 16.83 9.11 -8.42
C ARG A 68 16.49 10.07 -9.54
N ASN A 69 16.37 9.57 -10.76
CA ASN A 69 16.07 10.36 -11.95
C ASN A 69 14.74 9.93 -12.55
N PRO A 70 13.61 10.14 -11.84
CA PRO A 70 12.31 9.76 -12.36
C PRO A 70 11.98 10.60 -13.61
N ILE A 71 11.42 9.91 -14.62
CA ILE A 71 11.08 10.47 -15.93
C ILE A 71 9.91 11.47 -15.77
N SER A 72 9.85 12.49 -16.62
CA SER A 72 8.90 13.62 -16.52
C SER A 72 7.41 13.26 -16.24
N PRO A 73 6.77 12.24 -16.85
CA PRO A 73 5.38 11.89 -16.52
C PRO A 73 5.21 11.44 -15.06
N TRP A 74 6.27 10.92 -14.45
CA TRP A 74 6.30 10.42 -13.06
C TRP A 74 6.46 11.57 -12.07
N ARG A 75 7.17 12.61 -12.51
CA ARG A 75 7.49 13.81 -11.74
C ARG A 75 6.30 14.76 -11.61
N GLU A 76 5.47 14.86 -12.65
CA GLU A 76 4.41 15.88 -12.73
C GLU A 76 3.02 15.41 -12.31
N LYS A 77 2.70 14.10 -12.42
CA LYS A 77 1.35 13.58 -12.12
C LYS A 77 1.28 12.22 -11.42
N GLY A 78 2.41 11.54 -11.23
CA GLY A 78 2.40 10.11 -10.92
C GLY A 78 1.97 9.29 -12.15
N CYS A 79 2.53 8.10 -12.33
CA CYS A 79 2.14 7.25 -13.45
C CYS A 79 0.74 6.67 -13.22
N ASN A 80 -0.25 7.02 -14.04
CA ASN A 80 -1.59 6.42 -14.01
C ASN A 80 -2.28 6.44 -12.62
N GLY A 81 -2.01 7.47 -11.80
CA GLY A 81 -2.52 7.56 -10.41
C GLY A 81 -1.62 6.94 -9.34
N LEU A 82 -0.48 6.35 -9.71
CA LEU A 82 0.53 5.83 -8.79
C LEU A 82 1.43 6.94 -8.27
N THR A 83 1.72 6.91 -6.97
CA THR A 83 2.71 7.79 -6.37
C THR A 83 4.14 7.38 -6.78
N ILE A 84 5.09 8.30 -6.69
CA ILE A 84 6.51 7.99 -6.88
C ILE A 84 6.94 6.83 -5.96
N ALA A 85 6.44 6.82 -4.71
CA ALA A 85 6.71 5.74 -3.76
C ALA A 85 6.21 4.37 -4.27
N SER A 86 5.00 4.30 -4.84
CA SER A 86 4.45 3.06 -5.41
C SER A 86 5.35 2.49 -6.51
N VAL A 87 5.82 3.34 -7.43
CA VAL A 87 6.70 2.90 -8.52
C VAL A 87 8.07 2.44 -8.01
N GLN A 88 8.64 3.16 -7.03
CA GLN A 88 9.87 2.76 -6.36
C GLN A 88 9.74 1.39 -5.69
N ILE A 89 8.65 1.16 -4.95
CA ILE A 89 8.36 -0.12 -4.30
C ILE A 89 8.36 -1.26 -5.31
N ILE A 90 7.65 -1.09 -6.45
CA ILE A 90 7.55 -2.14 -7.48
C ILE A 90 8.93 -2.50 -8.04
N LEU A 91 9.77 -1.51 -8.37
CA LEU A 91 11.12 -1.76 -8.88
C LEU A 91 12.00 -2.47 -7.85
N LEU A 92 11.94 -2.03 -6.60
CA LEU A 92 12.72 -2.59 -5.50
C LEU A 92 12.26 -4.02 -5.16
N GLU A 93 10.97 -4.33 -5.24
CA GLU A 93 10.46 -5.69 -5.07
C GLU A 93 11.00 -6.63 -6.16
N GLN A 94 11.00 -6.21 -7.42
CA GLN A 94 11.57 -7.03 -8.49
C GLN A 94 13.08 -7.23 -8.27
N LEU A 95 13.79 -6.21 -7.80
CA LEU A 95 15.20 -6.31 -7.47
C LEU A 95 15.45 -7.28 -6.29
N MET A 96 14.61 -7.21 -5.26
CA MET A 96 14.65 -8.13 -4.11
C MET A 96 14.49 -9.58 -4.55
N ARG A 97 13.56 -9.85 -5.48
CA ARG A 97 13.38 -11.18 -6.09
C ARG A 97 14.58 -11.65 -6.91
N LEU A 98 15.31 -10.74 -7.55
CA LEU A 98 16.53 -11.07 -8.28
C LEU A 98 17.72 -11.34 -7.36
N SER A 99 17.74 -10.73 -6.18
CA SER A 99 18.81 -10.83 -5.19
C SER A 99 20.23 -10.72 -5.80
N PRO A 100 20.51 -9.66 -6.59
CA PRO A 100 21.82 -9.52 -7.23
C PRO A 100 22.93 -9.24 -6.21
N GLN A 101 24.17 -9.52 -6.60
CA GLN A 101 25.33 -9.13 -5.81
C GLN A 101 25.50 -7.60 -5.84
N ILE A 102 25.54 -6.99 -4.66
CA ILE A 102 25.63 -5.53 -4.51
C ILE A 102 27.09 -5.10 -4.48
N LYS A 103 27.49 -4.30 -5.47
CA LYS A 103 28.85 -3.73 -5.53
C LYS A 103 29.00 -2.61 -4.49
N PRO A 104 30.22 -2.39 -3.91
CA PRO A 104 30.44 -1.35 -2.90
C PRO A 104 29.98 0.05 -3.33
N ARG A 105 30.29 0.46 -4.56
CA ARG A 105 29.85 1.78 -5.10
C ARG A 105 28.33 1.92 -5.14
N VAL A 106 27.63 0.87 -5.56
CA VAL A 106 26.16 0.82 -5.63
C VAL A 106 25.57 0.92 -4.21
N ARG A 107 26.20 0.24 -3.23
CA ARG A 107 25.81 0.34 -1.81
C ARG A 107 25.96 1.77 -1.27
N ASP A 108 27.07 2.44 -1.55
CA ASP A 108 27.31 3.83 -1.11
C ASP A 108 26.28 4.79 -1.72
N GLU A 109 25.85 4.51 -2.94
CA GLU A 109 24.79 5.25 -3.60
C GLU A 109 23.41 4.96 -2.97
N ALA A 110 23.07 3.70 -2.74
CA ALA A 110 21.85 3.32 -2.03
C ALA A 110 21.79 3.96 -0.63
N MET A 111 22.93 4.10 0.05
CA MET A 111 23.01 4.78 1.33
C MET A 111 22.55 6.24 1.25
N LYS A 112 22.96 6.99 0.23
CA LYS A 112 22.50 8.37 0.03
C LYS A 112 20.98 8.43 -0.13
N LEU A 113 20.43 7.58 -1.00
CA LEU A 113 18.99 7.47 -1.22
C LEU A 113 18.24 7.15 0.09
N ALA A 114 18.75 6.19 0.87
CA ALA A 114 18.13 5.81 2.15
C ALA A 114 18.13 6.96 3.17
N ARG A 115 19.17 7.81 3.19
CA ARG A 115 19.22 9.00 4.07
C ARG A 115 18.23 10.08 3.64
N ASP A 116 18.07 10.28 2.34
CA ASP A 116 17.08 11.23 1.80
C ASP A 116 15.66 10.78 2.17
N LEU A 117 15.35 9.50 1.96
CA LEU A 117 14.06 8.90 2.35
C LEU A 117 13.83 8.96 3.88
N GLU A 118 14.87 8.72 4.68
CA GLU A 118 14.78 8.87 6.15
C GLU A 118 14.41 10.30 6.55
N ALA A 119 14.95 11.31 5.85
CA ALA A 119 14.62 12.71 6.07
C ALA A 119 13.18 13.02 5.65
N ASP A 120 12.72 12.49 4.52
CA ASP A 120 11.34 12.64 4.04
C ASP A 120 10.33 12.06 5.04
N ILE A 121 10.61 10.88 5.62
CA ILE A 121 9.75 10.26 6.65
C ILE A 121 9.56 11.19 7.86
N ARG A 122 10.60 11.94 8.26
CA ARG A 122 10.49 12.90 9.38
C ARG A 122 9.51 14.04 9.09
N SER A 123 9.28 14.34 7.81
CA SER A 123 8.29 15.34 7.37
C SER A 123 6.88 14.77 7.18
N SER A 124 6.73 13.44 7.07
CA SER A 124 5.46 12.75 6.80
C SER A 124 5.36 11.44 7.60
N THR A 125 5.06 11.58 8.89
CA THR A 125 5.20 10.51 9.90
C THR A 125 4.25 9.33 9.79
N ASP A 126 3.20 9.41 8.96
CA ASP A 126 2.17 8.36 8.81
C ASP A 126 2.08 7.79 7.39
N ASN A 127 3.01 8.15 6.49
CA ASN A 127 3.00 7.66 5.12
C ASN A 127 3.64 6.27 5.01
N SER A 128 2.82 5.23 5.14
CA SER A 128 3.26 3.83 5.08
C SER A 128 3.99 3.45 3.78
N LEU A 129 3.64 4.04 2.63
CA LEU A 129 4.32 3.77 1.36
C LEU A 129 5.73 4.37 1.37
N LEU A 130 5.88 5.59 1.88
CA LEU A 130 7.20 6.21 2.05
C LEU A 130 8.08 5.39 3.00
N VAL A 131 7.49 4.86 4.07
CA VAL A 131 8.20 3.95 4.98
C VAL A 131 8.66 2.67 4.26
N LEU A 132 7.81 2.05 3.44
CA LEU A 132 8.22 0.90 2.64
C LEU A 132 9.34 1.23 1.65
N SER A 133 9.24 2.37 0.95
CA SER A 133 10.29 2.86 0.05
C SER A 133 11.63 3.02 0.76
N PHE A 134 11.64 3.30 2.06
CA PHE A 134 12.85 3.35 2.88
C PHE A 134 13.32 1.98 3.37
N LEU A 135 12.42 1.10 3.82
CA LEU A 135 12.79 -0.22 4.36
C LEU A 135 13.35 -1.18 3.28
N LEU A 136 12.83 -1.10 2.05
CA LEU A 136 13.26 -1.94 0.94
C LEU A 136 14.76 -1.78 0.61
N PRO A 137 15.30 -0.56 0.41
CA PRO A 137 16.73 -0.37 0.18
C PRO A 137 17.61 -0.85 1.33
N LEU A 138 17.16 -0.70 2.59
CA LEU A 138 17.89 -1.21 3.75
C LEU A 138 18.10 -2.73 3.66
N SER A 139 17.08 -3.46 3.20
CA SER A 139 17.13 -4.91 3.04
C SER A 139 17.95 -5.31 1.81
N ILE A 140 17.66 -4.72 0.65
CA ILE A 140 18.25 -5.12 -0.64
C ILE A 140 19.74 -4.79 -0.71
N TYR A 141 20.14 -3.62 -0.22
CA TYR A 141 21.53 -3.13 -0.31
C TYR A 141 22.35 -3.39 0.95
N GLY A 142 21.79 -4.08 1.95
CA GLY A 142 22.49 -4.42 3.20
C GLY A 142 22.91 -3.19 3.99
N LEU A 143 21.96 -2.28 4.25
CA LEU A 143 22.21 -1.00 4.94
C LEU A 143 21.70 -0.99 6.38
N ALA A 144 20.99 -2.03 6.82
CA ALA A 144 20.31 -2.06 8.13
C ALA A 144 21.20 -1.66 9.31
N SER A 145 22.45 -2.14 9.32
CA SER A 145 23.45 -1.87 10.39
C SER A 145 23.87 -0.41 10.52
N ASP A 146 23.64 0.41 9.49
CA ASP A 146 24.01 1.83 9.48
C ASP A 146 22.91 2.72 10.07
N PHE A 147 21.78 2.15 10.46
CA PHE A 147 20.62 2.86 11.02
C PHE A 147 20.38 2.45 12.47
N ASN A 148 19.72 3.33 13.23
CA ASN A 148 19.32 3.01 14.59
C ASN A 148 18.21 1.97 14.57
N GLU A 149 18.49 0.81 15.16
CA GLU A 149 17.63 -0.35 15.18
C GLU A 149 16.22 -0.06 15.74
N ASP A 150 16.12 0.63 16.87
CA ASP A 150 14.84 0.97 17.50
C ASP A 150 13.99 1.91 16.64
N LYS A 151 14.63 2.86 15.96
CA LYS A 151 13.95 3.75 15.01
C LYS A 151 13.39 2.96 13.82
N VAL A 152 14.18 2.07 13.24
CA VAL A 152 13.73 1.21 12.13
C VAL A 152 12.60 0.29 12.58
N LEU A 153 12.72 -0.34 13.75
CA LEU A 153 11.67 -1.20 14.31
C LEU A 153 10.35 -0.44 14.49
N LYS A 154 10.40 0.82 14.94
CA LYS A 154 9.20 1.65 15.09
C LYS A 154 8.53 1.97 13.75
N LEU A 155 9.29 2.09 12.66
CA LEU A 155 8.73 2.31 11.33
C LEU A 155 7.88 1.14 10.84
N PHE A 156 8.20 -0.10 11.25
CA PHE A 156 7.37 -1.25 10.94
C PHE A 156 5.95 -1.14 11.49
N GLU A 157 5.72 -0.41 12.59
CA GLU A 157 4.36 -0.18 13.07
C GLU A 157 3.50 0.62 12.08
N ILE A 158 4.13 1.50 11.28
CA ILE A 158 3.46 2.35 10.28
C ILE A 158 3.20 1.56 9.00
N ALA A 159 4.14 0.67 8.64
CA ALA A 159 4.05 -0.15 7.42
C ALA A 159 3.38 -1.52 7.65
N ALA A 160 2.93 -1.84 8.87
CA ALA A 160 2.50 -3.18 9.26
C ALA A 160 1.33 -3.74 8.44
N GLN A 161 0.49 -2.90 7.81
CA GLN A 161 -0.58 -3.36 6.94
C GLN A 161 -0.09 -3.98 5.61
N HIS A 162 1.17 -3.76 5.24
CA HIS A 162 1.72 -4.19 3.97
C HIS A 162 2.36 -5.57 4.10
N LYS A 163 2.08 -6.47 3.15
CA LYS A 163 2.66 -7.83 3.12
C LYS A 163 4.19 -7.79 3.06
N GLN A 164 4.75 -6.81 2.35
CA GLN A 164 6.18 -6.55 2.25
C GLN A 164 6.82 -6.35 3.63
N ALA A 165 6.11 -5.71 4.56
CA ALA A 165 6.63 -5.49 5.91
C ALA A 165 6.88 -6.80 6.65
N LEU A 166 6.10 -7.86 6.39
CA LEU A 166 6.28 -9.16 7.03
C LEU A 166 7.60 -9.82 6.64
N GLU A 167 7.93 -9.79 5.34
CA GLU A 167 9.19 -10.30 4.79
C GLU A 167 10.38 -9.46 5.23
N LEU A 168 10.26 -8.13 5.09
CA LEU A 168 11.32 -7.18 5.46
C LEU A 168 11.69 -7.26 6.94
N PHE A 169 10.71 -7.50 7.82
CA PHE A 169 10.96 -7.66 9.25
C PHE A 169 11.93 -8.83 9.53
N ARG A 170 11.86 -9.90 8.73
CA ARG A 170 12.79 -11.03 8.84
C ARG A 170 14.13 -10.71 8.23
N THR A 171 14.16 -10.19 7.00
CA THR A 171 15.42 -9.94 6.26
C THR A 171 16.27 -8.85 6.90
N LEU A 172 15.64 -7.90 7.60
CA LEU A 172 16.32 -6.86 8.38
C LEU A 172 16.74 -7.33 9.78
N GLY A 173 16.50 -8.59 10.14
CA GLY A 173 17.01 -9.19 11.36
C GLY A 173 16.17 -8.95 12.61
N PHE A 174 14.89 -8.59 12.48
CA PHE A 174 13.99 -8.36 13.62
C PHE A 174 13.18 -9.59 14.05
N ALA A 175 13.40 -10.75 13.43
CA ALA A 175 12.59 -11.95 13.63
C ALA A 175 12.50 -12.42 15.09
N ASP A 176 13.55 -12.19 15.90
CA ASP A 176 13.59 -12.48 17.34
C ASP A 176 12.68 -11.55 18.17
N LYS A 177 12.41 -10.33 17.67
CA LYS A 177 11.57 -9.31 18.33
C LYS A 177 10.09 -9.39 17.98
N VAL A 178 9.70 -10.33 17.11
CA VAL A 178 8.33 -10.42 16.57
C VAL A 178 7.27 -10.55 17.66
N SER A 179 7.56 -11.28 18.75
CA SER A 179 6.61 -11.48 19.84
C SER A 179 6.24 -10.16 20.52
N ASP A 180 7.24 -9.36 20.88
CA ASP A 180 7.03 -8.06 21.53
C ASP A 180 6.39 -7.05 20.58
N PHE A 181 6.79 -7.09 19.31
CA PHE A 181 6.19 -6.27 18.25
C PHE A 181 4.69 -6.56 18.09
N VAL A 182 4.30 -7.83 18.02
CA VAL A 182 2.89 -8.25 17.95
C VAL A 182 2.11 -7.77 19.18
N GLN A 183 2.65 -7.92 20.40
CA GLN A 183 1.98 -7.43 21.61
C GLN A 183 1.77 -5.91 21.57
N ASN A 184 2.73 -5.16 21.03
CA ASN A 184 2.62 -3.73 20.87
C ASN A 184 1.56 -3.33 19.82
N LEU A 185 1.44 -4.07 18.71
CA LEU A 185 0.35 -3.87 17.74
C LEU A 185 -1.03 -4.11 18.37
N ILE A 186 -1.18 -5.20 19.14
CA ILE A 186 -2.43 -5.51 19.85
C ILE A 186 -2.79 -4.41 20.85
N LYS A 187 -1.83 -3.93 21.65
CA LYS A 187 -2.05 -2.80 22.59
C LYS A 187 -2.50 -1.52 21.87
N LYS A 188 -2.08 -1.32 20.63
CA LYS A 188 -2.46 -0.20 19.76
C LYS A 188 -3.74 -0.45 18.95
N GLN A 189 -4.45 -1.56 19.19
CA GLN A 189 -5.65 -1.99 18.48
C GLN A 189 -5.46 -2.24 16.97
N LYS A 190 -4.21 -2.47 16.54
CA LYS A 190 -3.84 -2.87 15.17
C LYS A 190 -3.97 -4.37 14.99
N HIS A 191 -5.18 -4.89 15.18
CA HIS A 191 -5.43 -6.33 15.28
C HIS A 191 -5.23 -7.07 13.95
N ILE A 192 -5.60 -6.47 12.81
CA ILE A 192 -5.44 -7.08 11.49
C ILE A 192 -3.95 -7.26 11.18
N GLU A 193 -3.17 -6.23 11.44
CA GLU A 193 -1.72 -6.23 11.25
C GLU A 193 -1.05 -7.23 12.18
N ALA A 194 -1.46 -7.27 13.46
CA ALA A 194 -0.97 -8.25 14.42
C ALA A 194 -1.22 -9.69 13.94
N VAL A 195 -2.41 -9.98 13.40
CA VAL A 195 -2.75 -11.29 12.83
C VAL A 195 -1.82 -11.66 11.66
N GLY A 196 -1.52 -10.70 10.77
CA GLY A 196 -0.56 -10.91 9.69
C GLY A 196 0.80 -11.39 10.20
N PHE A 197 1.35 -10.74 11.22
CA PHE A 197 2.61 -11.15 11.85
C PHE A 197 2.50 -12.48 12.60
N ILE A 198 1.39 -12.73 13.32
CA ILE A 198 1.17 -14.00 14.03
C ILE A 198 1.20 -15.18 13.05
N CYS A 199 0.52 -15.04 11.91
CA CYS A 199 0.47 -16.06 10.88
C CYS A 199 1.83 -16.23 10.17
N ALA A 200 2.46 -15.13 9.74
CA ALA A 200 3.74 -15.19 9.02
C ALA A 200 4.92 -15.75 9.84
N TYR A 201 4.83 -15.68 11.18
CA TYR A 201 5.86 -16.17 12.11
C TYR A 201 5.40 -17.35 12.98
N ASN A 202 4.27 -17.98 12.65
CA ASN A 202 3.74 -19.16 13.36
C ASN A 202 3.58 -18.97 14.89
N LEU A 203 3.11 -17.80 15.33
CA LEU A 203 2.91 -17.47 16.76
C LEU A 203 1.50 -17.84 17.29
N VAL A 204 0.81 -18.74 16.59
CA VAL A 204 -0.62 -19.04 16.75
C VAL A 204 -0.97 -19.53 18.16
N GLU A 205 -0.09 -20.30 18.80
CA GLU A 205 -0.34 -20.85 20.14
C GLU A 205 -0.46 -19.77 21.23
N LYS A 206 0.28 -18.66 21.08
CA LYS A 206 0.29 -17.56 22.05
C LYS A 206 -0.81 -16.53 21.80
N ASN A 207 -1.26 -16.40 20.56
CA ASN A 207 -2.20 -15.38 20.15
C ASN A 207 -3.23 -15.99 19.20
N ARG A 208 -4.46 -16.19 19.67
CA ARG A 208 -5.55 -16.78 18.88
C ARG A 208 -5.98 -15.77 17.80
N PRO A 209 -5.61 -15.95 16.52
CA PRO A 209 -5.82 -14.93 15.48
C PRO A 209 -7.31 -14.61 15.29
N VAL A 210 -8.15 -15.63 15.34
CA VAL A 210 -9.61 -15.51 15.21
C VAL A 210 -10.21 -14.63 16.31
N ASP A 211 -9.71 -14.72 17.54
CA ASP A 211 -10.22 -13.92 18.67
C ASP A 211 -9.85 -12.43 18.50
N LEU A 212 -8.66 -12.13 17.99
CA LEU A 212 -8.24 -10.76 17.66
C LEU A 212 -9.10 -10.16 16.54
N LEU A 213 -9.40 -10.95 15.49
CA LEU A 213 -10.30 -10.52 14.42
C LEU A 213 -11.71 -10.25 14.93
N ARG A 214 -12.25 -11.11 15.82
CA ARG A 214 -13.55 -10.86 16.47
C ARG A 214 -13.53 -9.60 17.31
N GLN A 215 -12.47 -9.35 18.06
CA GLN A 215 -12.32 -8.13 18.86
C GLN A 215 -12.30 -6.88 17.97
N TYR A 216 -11.60 -6.92 16.83
CA TYR A 216 -11.61 -5.85 15.84
C TYR A 216 -13.01 -5.58 15.29
N LEU A 217 -13.73 -6.62 14.88
CA LEU A 217 -15.09 -6.49 14.36
C LEU A 217 -16.06 -5.94 15.42
N TRP A 218 -15.93 -6.40 16.66
CA TRP A 218 -16.74 -5.89 17.77
C TRP A 218 -16.51 -4.40 17.99
N ASN A 219 -15.24 -3.95 18.00
CA ASN A 219 -14.90 -2.52 18.12
C ASN A 219 -15.50 -1.70 16.96
N SER A 220 -15.34 -2.15 15.71
CA SER A 220 -15.87 -1.46 14.52
C SER A 220 -17.40 -1.34 14.59
N ARG A 221 -18.07 -2.44 14.95
CA ARG A 221 -19.52 -2.47 15.14
C ARG A 221 -19.99 -1.48 16.21
N MET A 222 -19.32 -1.43 17.36
CA MET A 222 -19.69 -0.50 18.44
C MET A 222 -19.55 0.97 18.00
N VAL A 223 -18.53 1.29 17.20
CA VAL A 223 -18.34 2.63 16.62
C VAL A 223 -19.47 2.97 15.64
N CYS A 224 -19.84 2.03 14.75
CA CYS A 224 -20.94 2.21 13.81
C CYS A 224 -22.28 2.41 14.52
N GLU A 225 -22.61 1.54 15.50
CA GLU A 225 -23.86 1.62 16.24
C GLU A 225 -23.99 2.95 17.01
N ARG A 226 -22.90 3.44 17.62
CA ARG A 226 -22.88 4.75 18.30
C ARG A 226 -23.06 5.89 17.28
N SER A 227 -22.30 5.87 16.21
CA SER A 227 -22.36 6.90 15.16
C SER A 227 -23.74 6.97 14.50
N CYS A 228 -24.38 5.83 14.26
CA CYS A 228 -25.73 5.76 13.72
C CYS A 228 -26.80 6.32 14.66
N LYS A 229 -26.64 6.15 15.99
CA LYS A 229 -27.55 6.71 17.00
C LYS A 229 -27.42 8.23 17.12
N GLU A 230 -26.19 8.74 17.03
CA GLU A 230 -25.86 10.16 17.18
C GLU A 230 -25.97 10.96 15.86
N ALA A 231 -26.03 10.27 14.72
CA ALA A 231 -26.05 10.88 13.40
C ALA A 231 -27.26 11.80 13.20
N LYS A 232 -26.96 13.07 12.90
CA LYS A 232 -27.95 14.12 12.60
C LYS A 232 -28.45 14.07 11.16
N SER A 233 -27.79 13.33 10.28
CA SER A 233 -28.13 13.21 8.86
C SER A 233 -28.03 11.76 8.38
N LEU A 234 -28.71 11.46 7.26
CA LEU A 234 -28.62 10.15 6.61
C LEU A 234 -27.20 9.88 6.09
N GLU A 235 -26.54 10.88 5.53
CA GLU A 235 -25.18 10.77 5.02
C GLU A 235 -24.19 10.30 6.09
N LEU A 236 -24.31 10.82 7.32
CA LEU A 236 -23.47 10.37 8.45
C LEU A 236 -23.75 8.92 8.83
N LYS A 237 -25.00 8.44 8.72
CA LYS A 237 -25.34 7.03 8.95
C LYS A 237 -24.77 6.13 7.86
N VAL A 238 -24.90 6.54 6.60
CA VAL A 238 -24.34 5.81 5.45
C VAL A 238 -22.83 5.69 5.61
N LYS A 239 -22.13 6.79 5.93
CA LYS A 239 -20.69 6.77 6.18
C LYS A 239 -20.28 5.82 7.32
N ALA A 240 -21.05 5.75 8.40
CA ALA A 240 -20.78 4.82 9.50
C ALA A 240 -20.96 3.36 9.08
N ILE A 241 -22.01 3.06 8.30
CA ILE A 241 -22.26 1.73 7.74
C ILE A 241 -21.15 1.34 6.75
N ASP A 242 -20.77 2.25 5.85
CA ASP A 242 -19.69 2.03 4.87
C ASP A 242 -18.36 1.75 5.57
N GLN A 243 -18.08 2.43 6.68
CA GLN A 243 -16.87 2.18 7.47
C GLN A 243 -16.88 0.82 8.18
N GLU A 244 -18.03 0.36 8.68
CA GLU A 244 -18.16 -1.00 9.22
C GLU A 244 -18.02 -2.05 8.10
N ASN A 245 -18.62 -1.83 6.93
CA ASN A 245 -18.47 -2.71 5.77
C ASN A 245 -16.99 -2.83 5.35
N ALA A 246 -16.27 -1.70 5.24
CA ALA A 246 -14.83 -1.73 4.94
C ALA A 246 -14.02 -2.50 6.00
N SER A 247 -14.44 -2.45 7.27
CA SER A 247 -13.81 -3.24 8.34
C SER A 247 -14.08 -4.74 8.19
N LEU A 248 -15.30 -5.13 7.81
CA LEU A 248 -15.68 -6.51 7.53
C LEU A 248 -14.91 -7.08 6.33
N ASP A 249 -14.80 -6.30 5.26
CA ASP A 249 -14.02 -6.65 4.06
C ASP A 249 -12.53 -6.81 4.39
N ALA A 250 -11.96 -5.90 5.20
CA ALA A 250 -10.58 -5.99 5.64
C ALA A 250 -10.29 -7.28 6.43
N VAL A 251 -11.23 -7.73 7.28
CA VAL A 251 -11.11 -9.00 8.00
C VAL A 251 -11.22 -10.20 7.05
N LEU A 252 -12.13 -10.17 6.08
CA LEU A 252 -12.23 -11.22 5.06
C LEU A 252 -10.92 -11.33 4.26
N GLN A 253 -10.35 -10.19 3.86
CA GLN A 253 -9.08 -10.15 3.16
C GLN A 253 -7.94 -10.69 4.03
N CYS A 254 -7.89 -10.31 5.31
CA CYS A 254 -6.91 -10.83 6.26
C CYS A 254 -7.00 -12.36 6.42
N ILE A 255 -8.21 -12.91 6.50
CA ILE A 255 -8.44 -14.36 6.57
C ILE A 255 -7.90 -15.06 5.32
N LEU A 256 -8.17 -14.51 4.13
CA LEU A 256 -7.69 -15.03 2.85
C LEU A 256 -6.17 -14.98 2.76
N ASP A 257 -5.58 -13.81 3.04
CA ASP A 257 -4.14 -13.56 2.94
C ASP A 257 -3.30 -14.46 3.85
N ASN A 258 -3.89 -14.89 4.97
CA ASN A 258 -3.21 -15.68 5.99
C ASN A 258 -3.68 -17.15 6.03
N ASN A 259 -4.48 -17.60 5.05
CA ASN A 259 -5.00 -18.97 4.95
C ASN A 259 -5.67 -19.46 6.25
N ILE A 260 -6.44 -18.58 6.92
CA ILE A 260 -7.17 -18.93 8.13
C ILE A 260 -8.50 -19.58 7.70
N GLU A 261 -8.92 -20.67 8.34
CA GLU A 261 -10.19 -21.34 8.04
C GLU A 261 -11.26 -21.23 9.16
N PRO A 262 -11.73 -20.02 9.53
CA PRO A 262 -12.71 -19.88 10.59
C PRO A 262 -14.14 -19.89 10.00
N GLN A 263 -14.71 -21.06 9.79
CA GLN A 263 -16.06 -21.21 9.20
C GLN A 263 -17.11 -20.39 9.96
N ASP A 264 -17.08 -20.44 11.29
CA ASP A 264 -18.02 -19.70 12.14
C ASP A 264 -17.89 -18.18 11.97
N LEU A 265 -16.66 -17.66 11.93
CA LEU A 265 -16.41 -16.22 11.77
C LEU A 265 -16.86 -15.71 10.38
N LYS A 266 -16.61 -16.49 9.31
CA LYS A 266 -17.08 -16.13 7.96
C LYS A 266 -18.59 -15.98 7.92
N LYS A 267 -19.31 -16.87 8.59
CA LYS A 267 -20.77 -16.80 8.73
C LYS A 267 -21.21 -15.58 9.55
N GLU A 268 -20.57 -15.33 10.69
CA GLU A 268 -20.82 -14.13 11.53
C GLU A 268 -20.69 -12.83 10.71
N ILE A 269 -19.65 -12.74 9.85
CA ILE A 269 -19.43 -11.59 8.96
C ILE A 269 -20.54 -11.47 7.92
N GLN A 270 -20.89 -12.57 7.23
CA GLN A 270 -21.94 -12.57 6.21
C GLN A 270 -23.30 -12.15 6.78
N ASP A 271 -23.67 -12.69 7.94
CA ASP A 271 -24.90 -12.32 8.64
C ASP A 271 -24.93 -10.82 8.98
N ARG A 272 -23.77 -10.25 9.37
CA ARG A 272 -23.66 -8.81 9.66
C ARG A 272 -23.79 -7.95 8.40
N ILE A 273 -23.15 -8.32 7.28
CA ILE A 273 -23.26 -7.60 6.01
C ILE A 273 -24.73 -7.55 5.55
N ILE A 274 -25.45 -8.68 5.62
CA ILE A 274 -26.88 -8.74 5.27
C ILE A 274 -27.70 -7.79 6.14
N LYS A 275 -27.42 -7.75 7.45
CA LYS A 275 -28.09 -6.85 8.39
C LYS A 275 -27.83 -5.38 8.05
N LEU A 276 -26.59 -5.01 7.75
CA LEU A 276 -26.21 -3.64 7.38
C LEU A 276 -26.89 -3.19 6.08
N HIS A 277 -26.96 -4.05 5.06
CA HIS A 277 -27.71 -3.76 3.83
C HIS A 277 -29.20 -3.51 4.09
N ALA A 278 -29.82 -4.28 4.98
CA ALA A 278 -31.22 -4.05 5.35
C ALA A 278 -31.42 -2.72 6.10
N GLU A 279 -30.50 -2.35 6.98
CA GLU A 279 -30.51 -1.09 7.73
C GLU A 279 -30.33 0.13 6.81
N ALA A 280 -29.43 0.04 5.83
CA ALA A 280 -29.24 1.06 4.80
C ALA A 280 -30.51 1.26 3.95
N ASN A 281 -31.10 0.17 3.45
CA ASN A 281 -32.30 0.23 2.60
C ASN A 281 -33.53 0.78 3.33
N ARG A 282 -33.73 0.42 4.61
CA ARG A 282 -34.81 1.01 5.43
C ARG A 282 -34.63 2.51 5.63
N SER A 283 -33.38 2.95 5.82
CA SER A 283 -33.05 4.37 6.01
C SER A 283 -33.32 5.19 4.73
N VAL A 284 -33.08 4.62 3.55
CA VAL A 284 -33.43 5.25 2.26
C VAL A 284 -34.95 5.30 2.06
N TYR A 285 -35.65 4.18 2.27
CA TYR A 285 -37.10 4.09 2.06
C TYR A 285 -37.90 5.05 2.95
N THR A 286 -37.52 5.18 4.23
CA THR A 286 -38.19 6.09 5.18
C THR A 286 -38.07 7.56 4.75
N VAL A 287 -36.92 7.96 4.20
CA VAL A 287 -36.70 9.32 3.67
C VAL A 287 -37.54 9.55 2.42
N THR A 288 -37.53 8.62 1.46
CA THR A 288 -38.35 8.76 0.24
C THR A 288 -39.83 8.92 0.58
N ARG A 289 -40.34 8.15 1.54
CA ARG A 289 -41.72 8.26 2.02
C ARG A 289 -42.01 9.61 2.71
N ALA A 290 -41.10 10.08 3.57
CA ALA A 290 -41.25 11.38 4.24
C ALA A 290 -41.21 12.57 3.26
N CYS A 291 -40.36 12.50 2.23
CA CYS A 291 -40.31 13.48 1.15
C CYS A 291 -41.62 13.51 0.33
N LEU A 292 -42.16 12.32 0.00
CA LEU A 292 -43.44 12.21 -0.69
C LEU A 292 -44.60 12.77 0.14
N GLN A 293 -44.65 12.48 1.44
CA GLN A 293 -45.68 13.02 2.36
C GLN A 293 -45.58 14.53 2.56
N LYS A 294 -44.38 15.11 2.63
CA LYS A 294 -44.23 16.58 2.66
C LYS A 294 -44.76 17.21 1.37
N ARG A 295 -44.47 16.61 0.22
CA ARG A 295 -44.90 17.12 -1.09
C ARG A 295 -46.41 17.04 -1.29
N SER A 296 -47.09 16.03 -0.72
CA SER A 296 -48.55 15.92 -0.76
C SER A 296 -49.29 16.88 0.18
N ASN A 297 -48.62 17.38 1.23
CA ASN A 297 -49.22 18.34 2.18
C ASN A 297 -49.00 19.81 1.79
N LEU A 298 -48.32 20.06 0.66
CA LEU A 298 -48.05 21.38 0.09
C LEU A 298 -49.03 21.74 -1.06
N HIS A 299 -50.01 20.87 -1.31
CA HIS A 299 -51.14 21.06 -2.23
C HIS A 299 -52.45 20.96 -1.44
#